data_AF-A0A1V9QQ88-F1
#
_entry.id   AF-A0A1V9QQ88-F1
#
_cell.length_a   1.000
_cell.length_b   1.000
_cell.length_c   1.000
_cell.angle_alpha   90.00
_cell.angle_beta   90.00
_cell.angle_gamma   90.00
#
_symmetry.space_group_name_H-M   'P 1'
#
loop_
_entity.id
_entity.type
_entity.pdbx_description
1 polymer ?
#
loop_
_entity_poly.entity_id
_entity_poly.type
_entity_poly.pdbx_seq_one_letter_code
_entity_poly.pdbx_strand_id
1 'polypeptide(L)' 'PGGHLAFVEMKAPGKHPRPLQINRINQLQQLGFLVYCCDNLNQIGGILDEIQSS' A
#
# COMPACT_ATOMS: atom_id res chain seq x y z
N PRO A 1 -18.79 3.21 7.22
CA PRO A 1 -17.62 3.56 6.39
C PRO A 1 -17.16 5.01 6.68
N GLY A 2 -16.01 5.18 7.33
CA GLY A 2 -15.48 6.49 7.79
C GLY A 2 -14.72 7.29 6.73
N GLY A 3 -14.74 6.89 5.46
CA GLY A 3 -14.00 7.57 4.40
C GLY A 3 -12.50 7.25 4.34
N HIS A 4 -12.06 6.16 4.99
CA HIS A 4 -10.68 5.71 4.96
C HIS A 4 -10.24 5.36 3.52
N LEU A 5 -9.04 5.83 3.15
CA LEU A 5 -8.46 5.68 1.81
C LEU A 5 -6.98 5.31 1.92
N ALA A 6 -6.55 4.32 1.14
CA ALA A 6 -5.15 3.93 1.02
C ALA A 6 -4.83 3.46 -0.41
N PHE A 7 -3.54 3.42 -0.75
CA PHE A 7 -3.03 2.89 -2.01
C PHE A 7 -2.25 1.59 -1.77
N VAL A 8 -2.34 0.64 -2.70
CA VAL A 8 -1.60 -0.62 -2.64
C VAL A 8 -0.89 -0.86 -3.97
N GLU A 9 0.43 -1.03 -3.93
CA GLU A 9 1.25 -1.48 -5.06
C GLU A 9 1.35 -3.02 -5.03
N MET A 10 0.79 -3.67 -6.05
CA MET A 10 0.79 -5.13 -6.16
C MET A 10 2.03 -5.65 -6.88
N LYS A 11 2.71 -6.64 -6.28
CA LYS A 11 3.88 -7.30 -6.83
C LYS A 11 3.67 -8.81 -6.95
N ALA A 12 4.41 -9.45 -7.85
CA ALA A 12 4.55 -10.91 -7.80
C ALA A 12 5.36 -11.31 -6.55
N PRO A 13 5.20 -12.51 -6.01
CA PRO A 13 5.89 -12.95 -4.79
C PRO A 13 7.40 -12.70 -4.84
N GLY A 14 7.94 -12.03 -3.81
CA GLY A 14 9.36 -11.71 -3.68
C GLY A 14 9.87 -10.62 -4.64
N LYS A 15 8.98 -9.90 -5.33
CA LYS A 15 9.37 -8.79 -6.22
C LYS A 15 9.21 -7.45 -5.52
N HIS A 16 10.12 -6.53 -5.82
CA HIS A 16 10.11 -5.17 -5.28
C HIS A 16 9.61 -4.13 -6.30
N PRO A 17 9.13 -2.97 -5.85
CA PRO A 17 8.77 -1.86 -6.72
C PRO A 17 9.96 -1.36 -7.54
N ARG A 18 9.71 -0.96 -8.79
CA ARG A 18 10.73 -0.32 -9.65
C ARG A 18 11.00 1.11 -9.18
N PRO A 19 12.14 1.74 -9.52
CA PRO A 19 12.48 3.10 -9.07
C PRO A 19 11.36 4.15 -9.28
N LEU A 20 10.68 4.12 -10.44
CA LEU A 20 9.55 5.03 -10.68
C LEU A 20 8.35 4.79 -9.74
N GLN A 21 8.09 3.53 -9.40
CA GLN A 21 7.03 3.16 -8.46
C GLN A 21 7.39 3.62 -7.04
N ILE A 22 8.65 3.46 -6.63
CA ILE A 22 9.16 4.00 -5.36
C ILE A 22 8.96 5.51 -5.29
N ASN A 23 9.33 6.25 -6.36
CA ASN A 23 9.11 7.69 -6.41
C ASN A 23 7.63 8.06 -6.24
N ARG A 24 6.72 7.30 -6.86
CA ARG A 24 5.28 7.55 -6.73
C ARG A 24 4.74 7.21 -5.35
N ILE A 25 5.20 6.10 -4.76
CA ILE A 25 4.87 5.71 -3.38
C ILE A 25 5.29 6.83 -2.43
N ASN A 26 6.53 7.31 -2.53
CA ASN A 26 7.04 8.39 -1.70
C ASN A 26 6.21 9.68 -1.83
N GLN A 27 5.81 10.05 -3.05
CA GLN A 27 4.93 11.21 -3.26
C GLN A 27 3.58 11.06 -2.56
N LEU A 28 2.94 9.89 -2.65
CA LEU A 28 1.66 9.64 -2.01
C LEU A 28 1.77 9.62 -0.49
N GLN A 29 2.84 9.02 0.05
CA GLN A 29 3.13 9.04 1.48
C GLN A 29 3.39 10.47 2.00
N GLN A 30 4.09 11.30 1.22
CA GLN A 30 4.31 12.72 1.57
C GLN A 30 3.01 13.54 1.62
N LEU A 31 1.98 13.14 0.86
CA LEU A 31 0.65 13.74 0.93
C LEU A 31 -0.18 13.24 2.12
N GLY A 32 0.36 12.33 2.93
CA GLY A 32 -0.30 11.78 4.11
C GLY A 32 -1.18 10.55 3.82
N PHE A 33 -1.10 9.97 2.62
CA PHE A 33 -1.83 8.74 2.33
C PHE A 33 -1.10 7.51 2.89
N LEU A 34 -1.88 6.54 3.36
CA LEU A 34 -1.38 5.18 3.60
C LEU A 34 -1.06 4.52 2.27
N VAL A 35 0.14 3.96 2.15
CA VAL A 35 0.60 3.28 0.94
C VAL A 35 1.31 1.99 1.32
N TYR A 36 0.86 0.88 0.72
CA TYR A 36 1.36 -0.46 1.00
C TYR A 36 1.98 -1.10 -0.25
N CYS A 37 2.92 -2.02 -0.05
CA CYS A 37 3.36 -2.95 -1.09
C CYS A 37 2.92 -4.36 -0.70
N CYS A 38 2.20 -5.04 -1.58
CA CYS A 38 1.67 -6.37 -1.35
C CYS A 38 2.23 -7.33 -2.41
N ASP A 39 2.99 -8.33 -1.97
CA ASP A 39 3.54 -9.38 -2.84
C ASP A 39 2.99 -10.77 -2.48
N ASN A 40 2.19 -10.86 -1.42
CA ASN A 40 1.54 -12.09 -0.96
C ASN A 40 0.07 -11.84 -0.61
N LEU A 41 -0.83 -12.68 -1.13
CA LEU A 41 -2.27 -12.58 -0.85
C LEU A 41 -2.62 -12.67 0.64
N ASN A 42 -1.81 -13.36 1.44
CA ASN A 42 -2.02 -13.47 2.88
C ASN A 42 -1.87 -12.11 3.61
N GLN A 43 -1.22 -11.12 2.99
CA GLN A 43 -1.07 -9.76 3.55
C GLN A 43 -2.33 -8.91 3.41
N ILE A 44 -3.24 -9.27 2.49
CA ILE A 44 -4.42 -8.45 2.15
C ILE A 44 -5.31 -8.22 3.38
N GLY A 45 -5.53 -9.26 4.19
CA GLY A 45 -6.35 -9.15 5.40
C GLY A 45 -5.80 -8.10 6.36
N GLY A 46 -4.51 -8.21 6.73
CA GLY A 46 -3.86 -7.26 7.64
C GLY A 46 -3.85 -5.82 7.09
N ILE A 47 -3.63 -5.64 5.79
CA ILE A 47 -3.70 -4.31 5.16
C ILE A 47 -5.11 -3.71 5.27
N LEU A 48 -6.15 -4.51 5.04
CA LEU A 48 -7.53 -4.04 5.17
C LEU A 48 -7.89 -3.69 6.61
N ASP A 49 -7.44 -4.50 7.58
CA ASP A 49 -7.65 -4.24 9.01
C ASP A 49 -6.98 -2.91 9.42
N GLU A 50 -5.74 -2.67 8.99
CA GLU A 50 -5.04 -1.41 9.25
C GLU A 50 -5.81 -0.20 8.70
N ILE A 51 -6.24 -0.26 7.42
CA ILE A 51 -7.00 0.82 6.77
C ILE A 51 -8.33 1.11 7.50
N GLN A 52 -8.99 0.08 8.02
CA GLN A 52 -10.25 0.24 8.75
C GLN A 52 -10.05 0.77 10.17
N SER A 53 -8.86 0.58 10.75
CA SER A 53 -8.51 1.04 12.10
C SER A 53 -7.87 2.43 12.16
N SER A 54 -7.44 2.97 11.02
CA SER A 54 -6.77 4.28 10.87
C SER A 54 -7.69 5.48 10.84
#